data_AF-A0A932RKJ7-F1
#
_entry.id   AF-A0A932RKJ7-F1
#
_cell.length_a   1.000
_cell.length_b   1.000
_cell.length_c   1.000
_cell.angle_alpha   90.00
_cell.angle_beta   90.00
_cell.angle_gamma   90.00
#
_symmetry.space_group_name_H-M   'P 1'
#
loop_
_entity.id
_entity.type
_entity.pdbx_description
1 polymer ?
#
loop_
_entity_poly.entity_id
_entity_poly.type
_entity_poly.pdbx_seq_one_letter_code
_entity_poly.pdbx_strand_id
1 'polypeptide(L)'
;TGALTQIASSPFPAGSRPLSVTVDPTGQFAYEANCGGTPDCGGVGAGNVSAYTIFGTTGALRPFDGSPFPAGTNPESVTVDPTGQFAYVANAGANNVSAYTIDPDTGALTQIAGSPFPAGMTPVSVTTTTGP
;
A
#
# COMPACT_ATOMS: atom_id res chain seq x y z
N THR A 1 -15.42 8.70 -26.97
CA THR A 1 -13.95 8.87 -27.10
C THR A 1 -13.37 8.82 -25.70
N GLY A 2 -12.63 7.76 -25.35
CA GLY A 2 -12.08 7.53 -24.01
C GLY A 2 -10.80 8.34 -23.73
N ALA A 3 -10.82 9.64 -24.04
CA ALA A 3 -9.66 10.50 -23.82
C ALA A 3 -9.49 10.75 -22.30
N LEU A 4 -8.28 10.50 -21.79
CA LEU A 4 -7.92 10.76 -20.41
C LEU A 4 -7.53 12.23 -20.25
N THR A 5 -8.04 12.87 -19.19
CA THR A 5 -7.62 14.22 -18.78
C THR A 5 -6.76 14.10 -17.54
N GLN A 6 -5.55 14.66 -17.58
CA GLN A 6 -4.66 14.64 -16.43
C GLN A 6 -5.23 15.50 -15.30
N ILE A 7 -5.14 15.00 -14.06
CA ILE A 7 -5.46 15.78 -12.86
C ILE A 7 -4.40 16.87 -12.68
N ALA A 8 -4.84 18.09 -12.37
CA ALA A 8 -3.94 19.20 -12.09
C ALA A 8 -2.92 18.84 -10.99
N SER A 9 -1.66 19.24 -11.18
CA SER A 9 -0.52 18.94 -10.30
C SER A 9 -0.02 17.49 -10.31
N SER A 10 -0.52 16.65 -11.23
CA SER A 10 0.12 15.38 -11.59
C SER A 10 1.40 15.63 -12.42
N PRO A 11 2.46 14.80 -12.26
CA PRO A 11 2.57 13.64 -11.38
C PRO A 11 2.74 14.03 -9.90
N PHE A 12 2.13 13.25 -9.01
CA PHE A 12 2.32 13.38 -7.57
C PHE A 12 3.59 12.61 -7.15
N PRO A 13 4.30 13.05 -6.10
CA PRO A 13 5.46 12.32 -5.58
C PRO A 13 5.08 10.91 -5.16
N ALA A 14 5.86 9.93 -5.62
CA ALA A 14 5.74 8.52 -5.25
C ALA A 14 6.82 8.15 -4.22
N GLY A 15 6.68 6.97 -3.61
CA GLY A 15 7.72 6.37 -2.79
C GLY A 15 8.91 5.86 -3.61
N SER A 16 9.87 5.26 -2.91
CA SER A 16 11.02 4.63 -3.57
C SER A 16 10.63 3.30 -4.16
N ARG A 17 10.54 3.26 -5.50
CA ARG A 17 10.27 2.03 -6.28
C ARG A 17 8.90 1.40 -5.96
N PRO A 18 7.80 2.10 -6.31
CA PRO A 18 6.47 1.53 -6.23
C PRO A 18 6.33 0.26 -7.06
N LEU A 19 5.68 -0.75 -6.50
CA LEU A 19 5.28 -1.97 -7.23
C LEU A 19 3.76 -2.14 -7.30
N SER A 20 3.04 -1.68 -6.28
CA SER A 20 1.58 -1.80 -6.21
C SER A 20 0.99 -0.56 -5.56
N VAL A 21 -0.19 -0.15 -6.03
CA VAL A 21 -1.01 0.89 -5.39
C VAL A 21 -2.45 0.42 -5.30
N THR A 22 -3.11 0.71 -4.19
CA THR A 22 -4.55 0.47 -3.98
C THR A 22 -5.19 1.72 -3.40
N VAL A 23 -6.51 1.85 -3.60
CA VAL A 23 -7.33 2.88 -2.98
C VAL A 23 -8.26 2.21 -1.97
N ASP A 24 -8.51 2.85 -0.84
CA ASP A 24 -9.48 2.34 0.14
C ASP A 24 -10.92 2.40 -0.42
N PRO A 25 -11.87 1.60 0.09
CA PRO A 25 -13.25 1.57 -0.43
C PRO A 25 -14.00 2.91 -0.35
N THR A 26 -13.60 3.83 0.51
CA THR A 26 -14.20 5.18 0.61
C THR A 26 -13.62 6.16 -0.41
N GLY A 27 -12.49 5.83 -1.05
CA GLY A 27 -11.81 6.68 -2.02
C GLY A 27 -11.07 7.87 -1.40
N GLN A 28 -10.80 7.85 -0.09
CA GLN A 28 -10.16 8.93 0.64
C GLN A 28 -8.65 8.74 0.78
N PHE A 29 -8.18 7.51 0.70
CA PHE A 29 -6.80 7.12 0.94
C PHE A 29 -6.28 6.20 -0.16
N ALA A 30 -5.03 6.41 -0.56
CA ALA A 30 -4.29 5.49 -1.41
C ALA A 30 -3.07 4.96 -0.66
N TYR A 31 -2.75 3.69 -0.88
CA TYR A 31 -1.61 3.00 -0.28
C TYR A 31 -0.72 2.41 -1.37
N GLU A 32 0.58 2.66 -1.27
CA GLU A 32 1.58 2.30 -2.28
C GLU A 32 2.66 1.43 -1.64
N ALA A 33 2.82 0.19 -2.10
CA ALA A 33 3.88 -0.71 -1.67
C ALA A 33 5.20 -0.36 -2.37
N ASN A 34 6.23 -0.09 -1.57
CA ASN A 34 7.56 0.32 -2.01
C ASN A 34 8.58 -0.74 -1.64
N CYS A 35 9.23 -1.33 -2.64
CA CYS A 35 10.10 -2.48 -2.43
C CYS A 35 11.37 -2.15 -1.60
N GLY A 36 11.77 -0.87 -1.53
CA GLY A 36 12.91 -0.40 -0.74
C GLY A 36 13.96 0.37 -1.56
N GLY A 37 15.21 0.38 -1.09
CA GLY A 37 16.30 1.23 -1.61
C GLY A 37 17.27 0.56 -2.61
N THR A 38 17.18 -0.75 -2.86
CA THR A 38 18.11 -1.38 -3.83
C THR A 38 17.64 -1.16 -5.26
N PRO A 39 18.54 -0.95 -6.25
CA PRO A 39 18.21 -0.69 -7.65
C PRO A 39 17.40 -1.79 -8.38
N ASP A 40 17.20 -2.95 -7.78
CA ASP A 40 16.60 -4.13 -8.40
C ASP A 40 15.45 -4.76 -7.61
N CYS A 41 15.04 -4.21 -6.45
CA CYS A 41 14.10 -4.89 -5.55
C CYS A 41 14.54 -6.34 -5.27
N GLY A 42 15.87 -6.61 -5.22
CA GLY A 42 16.45 -7.96 -5.22
C GLY A 42 16.23 -8.78 -3.94
N GLY A 43 15.15 -8.52 -3.18
CA GLY A 43 14.75 -9.32 -2.04
C GLY A 43 15.56 -9.07 -0.76
N VAL A 44 16.36 -8.00 -0.69
CA VAL A 44 17.34 -7.80 0.41
C VAL A 44 17.18 -6.48 1.19
N GLY A 45 16.17 -5.66 0.89
CA GLY A 45 15.91 -4.39 1.59
C GLY A 45 14.55 -4.35 2.28
N ALA A 46 14.50 -3.71 3.46
CA ALA A 46 13.24 -3.40 4.11
C ALA A 46 12.42 -2.45 3.22
N GLY A 47 11.18 -2.85 2.93
CA GLY A 47 10.23 -2.03 2.20
C GLY A 47 9.26 -1.31 3.14
N ASN A 48 8.35 -0.57 2.54
CA ASN A 48 7.34 0.18 3.28
C ASN A 48 6.06 0.37 2.46
N VAL A 49 5.04 0.93 3.10
CA VAL A 49 3.83 1.40 2.44
C VAL A 49 3.75 2.92 2.58
N SER A 50 3.84 3.64 1.46
CA SER A 50 3.49 5.07 1.43
C SER A 50 1.97 5.22 1.47
N ALA A 51 1.48 6.28 2.09
CA ALA A 51 0.07 6.61 2.10
C ALA A 51 -0.18 8.03 1.62
N TYR A 52 -1.32 8.23 0.98
CA TYR A 52 -1.75 9.51 0.43
C TYR A 52 -3.21 9.76 0.77
N THR A 53 -3.53 11.02 1.09
CA THR A 53 -4.92 11.48 1.10
C THR A 53 -5.33 11.87 -0.31
N ILE A 54 -6.52 11.46 -0.73
CA ILE A 54 -7.15 11.80 -2.01
C ILE A 54 -8.12 12.96 -1.76
N PHE A 55 -7.93 14.09 -2.42
CA PHE A 55 -8.88 15.19 -2.36
C PHE A 55 -10.13 14.84 -3.18
N GLY A 56 -11.24 14.51 -2.52
CA GLY A 56 -12.46 14.03 -3.19
C GLY A 56 -13.06 14.93 -4.27
N THR A 57 -12.77 16.24 -4.26
CA THR A 57 -13.24 17.19 -5.29
C THR A 57 -12.38 17.22 -6.55
N THR A 58 -11.11 16.82 -6.47
CA THR A 58 -10.14 16.95 -7.58
C THR A 58 -9.46 15.65 -7.95
N GLY A 59 -9.51 14.63 -7.08
CA GLY A 59 -8.74 13.39 -7.18
C GLY A 59 -7.23 13.59 -6.96
N ALA A 60 -6.78 14.79 -6.56
CA ALA A 60 -5.36 15.04 -6.34
C ALA A 60 -4.85 14.29 -5.12
N LEU A 61 -3.64 13.73 -5.21
CA LEU A 61 -2.99 13.04 -4.10
C LEU A 61 -2.14 14.02 -3.29
N ARG A 62 -2.20 13.89 -1.97
CA ARG A 62 -1.27 14.56 -1.04
C ARG A 62 -0.62 13.50 -0.16
N PRO A 63 0.73 13.48 -0.03
CA PRO A 63 1.42 12.59 0.90
C PRO A 63 0.86 12.71 2.32
N PHE A 64 0.73 11.59 3.01
CA PHE A 64 0.32 11.55 4.41
C PHE A 64 1.52 11.81 5.32
N ASP A 65 1.43 12.81 6.21
CA ASP A 65 2.53 13.29 7.07
C ASP A 65 3.00 12.25 8.13
N GLY A 66 2.30 11.13 8.28
CA GLY A 66 2.70 9.98 9.11
C GLY A 66 3.22 8.77 8.32
N SER A 67 3.38 8.89 7.00
CA SER A 67 3.90 7.83 6.14
C SER A 67 5.40 8.05 5.82
N PRO A 68 6.17 7.00 5.48
CA PRO A 68 5.70 5.66 5.16
C PRO A 68 5.58 4.72 6.39
N PHE A 69 4.74 3.69 6.27
CA PHE A 69 4.56 2.65 7.27
C PHE A 69 5.51 1.47 7.03
N PRO A 70 6.22 0.96 8.05
CA PRO A 70 7.13 -0.18 7.87
C PRO A 70 6.42 -1.43 7.35
N ALA A 71 7.02 -2.11 6.38
CA ALA A 71 6.59 -3.42 5.87
C ALA A 71 7.73 -4.44 5.97
N GLY A 72 7.53 -5.63 5.40
CA GLY A 72 8.59 -6.62 5.30
C GLY A 72 9.59 -6.30 4.18
N THR A 73 10.45 -7.27 3.90
CA THR A 73 11.44 -7.17 2.82
C THR A 73 10.78 -7.37 1.46
N ASN A 74 11.06 -6.49 0.50
CA ASN A 74 10.53 -6.52 -0.87
C ASN A 74 8.99 -6.70 -0.94
N PRO A 75 8.18 -5.73 -0.45
CA PRO A 75 6.74 -5.75 -0.65
C PRO A 75 6.38 -5.57 -2.13
N GLU A 76 5.64 -6.52 -2.67
CA GLU A 76 5.23 -6.56 -4.08
C GLU A 76 3.78 -6.09 -4.28
N SER A 77 2.92 -6.34 -3.29
CA SER A 77 1.47 -6.11 -3.40
C SER A 77 0.95 -5.52 -2.10
N VAL A 78 0.04 -4.56 -2.22
CA VAL A 78 -0.79 -4.04 -1.12
C VAL A 78 -2.25 -4.06 -1.54
N THR A 79 -3.14 -4.50 -0.64
CA THR A 79 -4.59 -4.47 -0.84
C THR A 79 -5.29 -3.99 0.43
N VAL A 80 -6.44 -3.36 0.27
CA VAL A 80 -7.34 -2.97 1.37
C VAL A 80 -8.55 -3.89 1.33
N ASP A 81 -9.04 -4.34 2.48
CA ASP A 81 -10.25 -5.15 2.54
C ASP A 81 -11.50 -4.31 2.17
N PRO A 82 -12.58 -4.92 1.66
CA PRO A 82 -13.78 -4.17 1.24
C PRO A 82 -14.48 -3.37 2.33
N THR A 83 -14.22 -3.66 3.61
CA THR A 83 -14.74 -2.85 4.73
C THR A 83 -13.88 -1.63 5.04
N GLY A 84 -12.69 -1.53 4.45
CA GLY A 84 -11.76 -0.42 4.67
C GLY A 84 -11.08 -0.43 6.04
N GLN A 85 -11.14 -1.54 6.77
CA GLN A 85 -10.62 -1.64 8.13
C GLN A 85 -9.22 -2.23 8.20
N PHE A 86 -8.80 -2.96 7.17
CA PHE A 86 -7.56 -3.72 7.13
C PHE A 86 -6.83 -3.55 5.80
N ALA A 87 -5.51 -3.45 5.88
CA ALA A 87 -4.61 -3.54 4.74
C ALA A 87 -3.68 -4.76 4.88
N TYR A 88 -3.36 -5.39 3.77
CA TYR A 88 -2.44 -6.53 3.71
C TYR A 88 -1.35 -6.29 2.68
N VAL A 89 -0.13 -6.69 3.02
CA VAL A 89 1.05 -6.49 2.18
C VAL A 89 1.78 -7.82 1.99
N ALA A 90 1.95 -8.26 0.74
CA ALA A 90 2.72 -9.44 0.41
C ALA A 90 4.21 -9.07 0.33
N ASN A 91 5.02 -9.60 1.25
CA ASN A 91 6.45 -9.31 1.35
C ASN A 91 7.26 -10.47 0.75
N ALA A 92 7.61 -10.36 -0.53
CA ALA A 92 8.25 -11.44 -1.27
C ALA A 92 9.62 -11.80 -0.69
N GLY A 93 10.42 -10.82 -0.29
CA GLY A 93 11.76 -11.04 0.27
C GLY A 93 11.73 -11.64 1.68
N ALA A 94 10.63 -11.45 2.41
CA ALA A 94 10.49 -11.94 3.79
C ALA A 94 9.64 -13.22 3.91
N ASN A 95 9.07 -13.73 2.81
CA ASN A 95 8.21 -14.92 2.78
C ASN A 95 7.04 -14.82 3.79
N ASN A 96 6.46 -13.63 3.92
CA ASN A 96 5.39 -13.36 4.88
C ASN A 96 4.39 -12.32 4.35
N VAL A 97 3.27 -12.17 5.05
CA VAL A 97 2.27 -11.12 4.79
C VAL A 97 2.17 -10.22 6.02
N SER A 98 2.40 -8.92 5.84
CA SER A 98 2.11 -7.93 6.88
C SER A 98 0.62 -7.58 6.86
N ALA A 99 0.02 -7.42 8.03
CA ALA A 99 -1.38 -7.01 8.16
C ALA A 99 -1.49 -5.80 9.10
N TYR A 100 -2.35 -4.86 8.73
CA TYR A 100 -2.53 -3.59 9.42
C TYR A 100 -4.01 -3.31 9.63
N THR A 101 -4.37 -2.66 10.75
CA THR A 101 -5.62 -1.89 10.85
C THR A 101 -5.45 -0.54 10.19
N ILE A 102 -6.53 -0.01 9.63
CA ILE A 102 -6.63 1.33 9.06
C ILE A 102 -7.42 2.21 10.03
N ASP A 103 -6.82 3.32 10.44
CA ASP A 103 -7.56 4.39 11.12
C ASP A 103 -8.51 5.06 10.11
N PRO A 104 -9.84 5.07 10.35
CA PRO A 104 -10.80 5.52 9.34
C PRO A 104 -10.80 7.03 9.12
N ASP A 105 -10.30 7.81 10.07
CA ASP A 105 -10.30 9.28 10.01
C ASP A 105 -9.03 9.81 9.32
N THR A 106 -7.91 9.12 9.53
CA THR A 106 -6.59 9.56 9.07
C THR A 106 -5.99 8.70 7.97
N GLY A 107 -6.49 7.47 7.79
CA GLY A 107 -5.91 6.46 6.90
C GLY A 107 -4.62 5.84 7.44
N ALA A 108 -4.24 6.10 8.70
CA ALA A 108 -2.99 5.59 9.25
C ALA A 108 -2.99 4.07 9.42
N LEU A 109 -1.87 3.42 9.07
CA LEU A 109 -1.71 1.98 9.23
C LEU A 109 -1.05 1.64 10.57
N THR A 110 -1.66 0.72 11.31
CA THR A 110 -1.05 0.14 12.52
C THR A 110 -0.96 -1.37 12.35
N GLN A 111 0.24 -1.96 12.51
CA GLN A 111 0.39 -3.42 12.39
C GLN A 111 -0.46 -4.14 13.45
N ILE A 112 -1.16 -5.20 13.03
CA ILE A 112 -1.98 -5.99 13.94
C ILE A 112 -1.11 -6.92 14.80
N ALA A 113 -1.63 -7.30 15.98
CA ALA A 113 -0.95 -8.25 16.84
C ALA A 113 -0.68 -9.58 16.10
N GLY A 114 0.57 -10.06 16.15
CA GLY A 114 1.01 -11.28 15.48
C GLY A 114 1.45 -11.09 14.01
N SER A 115 1.28 -9.90 13.43
CA SER A 115 1.87 -9.56 12.13
C SER A 115 3.41 -9.39 12.23
N PRO A 116 4.17 -9.75 11.19
CA PRO A 116 3.73 -10.39 9.95
C PRO A 116 3.48 -11.89 10.12
N PHE A 117 2.59 -12.44 9.29
CA PHE A 117 2.24 -13.86 9.30
C PHE A 117 3.07 -14.62 8.25
N PRO A 118 3.68 -15.77 8.60
CA PRO A 118 4.39 -16.61 7.64
C PRO A 118 3.50 -16.96 6.44
N ALA A 119 4.08 -16.91 5.25
CA ALA A 119 3.44 -17.29 4.00
C ALA A 119 4.25 -18.39 3.29
N GLY A 120 3.96 -18.63 2.01
CA GLY A 120 4.83 -19.42 1.14
C GLY A 120 6.11 -18.67 0.76
N MET A 121 6.95 -19.31 -0.06
CA MET A 121 8.12 -18.62 -0.63
C MET A 121 7.67 -17.53 -1.60
N THR A 122 8.28 -16.35 -1.48
CA THR A 122 8.14 -15.20 -2.39
C THR A 122 6.69 -14.87 -2.75
N PRO A 123 5.81 -14.54 -1.78
CA PRO A 123 4.45 -14.13 -2.08
C PRO A 123 4.47 -12.81 -2.85
N VAL A 124 3.91 -12.82 -4.07
CA VAL A 124 3.91 -11.65 -4.97
C VAL A 124 2.57 -10.92 -5.02
N SER A 125 1.48 -11.56 -4.58
CA SER A 125 0.14 -10.98 -4.66
C SER A 125 -0.69 -11.36 -3.44
N VAL A 126 -1.49 -10.42 -2.98
CA VAL A 126 -2.56 -10.61 -2.00
C VAL A 126 -3.81 -9.92 -2.51
N THR A 127 -4.94 -10.61 -2.44
CA THR A 127 -6.25 -10.02 -2.75
C THR A 127 -7.17 -10.23 -1.56
N THR A 128 -8.07 -9.27 -1.36
CA THR A 128 -9.16 -9.34 -0.41
C THR A 128 -10.47 -9.52 -1.18
N THR A 129 -11.44 -10.18 -0.56
CA THR A 129 -12.80 -10.32 -1.09
C THR A 129 -13.77 -10.07 0.05
N THR A 130 -15.00 -9.69 -0.29
CA THR A 130 -16.10 -9.83 0.66
C THR A 130 -16.22 -11.32 1.00
N GLY A 131 -16.41 -11.63 2.29
CA GLY A 131 -16.72 -12.99 2.71
C GLY A 131 -18.00 -13.51 2.04
N PRO A 132 -18.25 -14.84 2.11
CA PRO A 132 -19.49 -15.44 1.62
C PRO A 132 -20.74 -14.86 2.29
#